data_AF-A0A1T1CGJ4-F1
#
_entry.id   AF-A0A1T1CGJ4-F1
#
_cell.length_a   1.000
_cell.length_b   1.000
_cell.length_c   1.000
_cell.angle_alpha   90.00
_cell.angle_beta   90.00
_cell.angle_gamma   90.00
#
_symmetry.space_group_name_H-M   'P 1'
#
loop_
_entity.id
_entity.type
_entity.pdbx_description
1 polymer ?
#
loop_
_entity_poly.entity_id
_entity_poly.type
_entity_poly.pdbx_seq_one_letter_code
_entity_poly.pdbx_strand_id
1 'polypeptide(L)'
;MLKTLYYIRNKKELQELYLSQMPELYIRSEINSILNETRKDISPGMRLNAKNIRTDEAIIFIERNGTPDGYLLSEELKIKLNDYREEVQKKKLFLKKINHVS
;
A
#
# COMPACT_ATOMS: atom_id res chain seq x y z
N MET A 1 -13.69 -15.79 -14.38
CA MET A 1 -14.44 -15.22 -13.23
C MET A 1 -13.42 -14.53 -12.33
N LEU A 2 -13.63 -13.26 -11.97
CA LEU A 2 -12.70 -12.54 -11.09
C LEU A 2 -12.87 -13.02 -9.64
N LYS A 3 -11.78 -13.11 -8.90
CA LYS A 3 -11.78 -13.48 -7.47
C LYS A 3 -11.94 -12.23 -6.61
N THR A 4 -12.64 -12.34 -5.48
CA THR A 4 -12.67 -11.24 -4.51
C THR A 4 -11.39 -11.25 -3.68
N LEU A 5 -10.66 -10.14 -3.69
CA LEU A 5 -9.49 -9.90 -2.84
C LEU A 5 -9.94 -9.33 -1.50
N TYR A 6 -9.54 -10.01 -0.44
CA TYR A 6 -9.71 -9.57 0.93
C TYR A 6 -8.37 -9.08 1.49
N TYR A 7 -8.27 -8.97 2.81
CA TYR A 7 -7.06 -8.52 3.49
C TYR A 7 -5.83 -9.35 3.17
N ILE A 8 -4.76 -8.63 2.80
CA ILE A 8 -3.43 -9.18 2.59
C ILE A 8 -2.64 -8.97 3.88
N ARG A 9 -2.11 -10.06 4.45
CA ARG A 9 -1.52 -10.01 5.81
C ARG A 9 0.01 -10.10 5.81
N ASN A 10 0.61 -10.54 4.72
CA ASN A 10 2.05 -10.74 4.65
C ASN A 10 2.65 -10.42 3.27
N LYS A 11 3.97 -10.22 3.25
CA LYS A 11 4.72 -9.86 2.04
C LYS A 11 4.65 -10.93 0.96
N LYS A 12 4.66 -12.21 1.34
CA LYS A 12 4.66 -13.34 0.41
C LYS A 12 3.35 -13.39 -0.37
N GLU A 13 2.23 -13.24 0.33
CA GLU A 13 0.90 -13.18 -0.26
C GLU A 13 0.77 -11.99 -1.22
N LEU A 14 1.22 -10.80 -0.82
CA LEU A 14 1.22 -9.63 -1.70
C LEU A 14 2.09 -9.86 -2.94
N GLN A 15 3.26 -10.47 -2.77
CA GLN A 15 4.14 -10.79 -3.89
C GLN A 15 3.46 -11.75 -4.86
N GLU A 16 2.96 -12.88 -4.37
CA GLU A 16 2.28 -13.91 -5.19
C GLU A 16 1.12 -13.35 -6.01
N LEU A 17 0.35 -12.41 -5.45
CA LEU A 17 -0.77 -11.76 -6.14
C LEU A 17 -0.35 -10.94 -7.37
N TYR A 18 0.87 -10.41 -7.39
CA TYR A 18 1.34 -9.49 -8.43
C TYR A 18 2.45 -10.09 -9.31
N LEU A 19 2.93 -11.30 -9.01
CA LEU A 19 3.99 -11.96 -9.78
C LEU A 19 3.66 -12.12 -11.27
N SER A 20 2.38 -12.22 -11.63
CA SER A 20 1.95 -12.34 -13.02
C SER A 20 2.04 -11.03 -13.81
N GLN A 21 2.00 -9.88 -13.15
CA GLN A 21 1.89 -8.56 -13.80
C GLN A 21 3.15 -7.70 -13.66
N MET A 22 4.05 -8.02 -12.73
CA MET A 22 5.28 -7.25 -12.51
C MET A 22 6.43 -8.11 -11.96
N PRO A 23 7.70 -7.72 -12.20
CA PRO A 23 8.85 -8.49 -11.72
C PRO A 23 8.91 -8.57 -10.19
N GLU A 24 9.31 -9.73 -9.67
CA GLU A 24 9.49 -9.96 -8.22
C GLU A 24 10.36 -8.88 -7.55
N LEU A 25 11.47 -8.51 -8.19
CA LEU A 25 12.40 -7.51 -7.67
C LEU A 25 11.73 -6.15 -7.46
N TYR A 26 10.84 -5.77 -8.38
CA TYR A 26 10.08 -4.53 -8.27
C TYR A 26 9.09 -4.59 -7.11
N ILE A 27 8.32 -5.69 -6.99
CA ILE A 27 7.36 -5.87 -5.89
C ILE A 27 8.08 -5.77 -4.52
N ARG A 28 9.21 -6.46 -4.38
CA ARG A 28 10.00 -6.44 -3.15
C ARG A 28 10.55 -5.06 -2.83
N SER A 29 11.04 -4.34 -3.85
CA SER A 29 11.53 -2.97 -3.70
C SER A 29 10.42 -2.03 -3.23
N GLU A 30 9.24 -2.10 -3.86
CA GLU A 30 8.11 -1.23 -3.53
C GLU A 30 7.56 -1.50 -2.12
N ILE A 31 7.40 -2.77 -1.74
CA ILE A 31 7.04 -3.15 -0.36
C ILE A 31 8.02 -2.54 0.65
N ASN A 32 9.33 -2.65 0.39
CA ASN A 32 10.34 -2.10 1.29
C ASN A 32 10.32 -0.57 1.32
N SER A 33 10.04 0.10 0.21
CA SER A 33 9.84 1.55 0.17
C SER A 33 8.69 1.96 1.07
N ILE A 34 7.52 1.32 0.90
CA ILE A 34 6.33 1.61 1.71
C ILE A 34 6.61 1.40 3.20
N LEU A 35 7.28 0.31 3.58
CA LEU A 35 7.65 0.07 4.97
C LEU A 35 8.58 1.14 5.54
N ASN A 36 9.49 1.68 4.74
CA ASN A 36 10.36 2.79 5.14
C ASN A 36 9.58 4.10 5.31
N GLU A 37 8.51 4.29 4.52
CA GLU A 37 7.63 5.46 4.62
C GLU A 37 6.70 5.39 5.83
N THR A 38 6.15 4.21 6.14
CA THR A 38 5.10 4.05 7.16
C THR A 38 5.63 3.72 8.55
N ARG A 39 6.72 2.96 8.67
CA ARG A 39 7.23 2.45 9.96
C ARG A 39 8.48 3.19 10.43
N LYS A 40 8.38 4.51 10.53
CA LYS A 40 9.51 5.39 10.90
C LYS A 40 9.99 5.19 12.35
N ASP A 41 9.16 4.63 13.19
CA ASP A 41 9.34 4.38 14.62
C ASP A 41 10.21 3.16 14.94
N ILE A 42 10.42 2.25 13.98
CA ILE A 42 11.22 1.03 14.18
C ILE A 42 12.54 1.06 13.41
N SER A 43 13.52 0.29 13.89
CA SER A 43 14.86 0.25 13.29
C SER A 43 14.84 -0.32 11.85
N PRO A 44 15.75 0.13 10.97
CA PRO A 44 15.80 -0.35 9.58
C PRO A 44 15.92 -1.87 9.45
N GLY A 45 16.71 -2.52 10.32
CA GLY A 45 16.86 -3.98 10.32
C GLY A 45 15.55 -4.72 10.65
N MET A 46 14.78 -4.22 11.62
CA MET A 46 13.47 -4.79 11.93
C MET A 46 12.45 -4.54 10.81
N ARG A 47 12.51 -3.39 10.12
CA ARG A 47 11.67 -3.13 8.94
C ARG A 47 11.94 -4.12 7.81
N LEU A 48 13.20 -4.32 7.47
CA LEU A 48 13.61 -5.17 6.37
C LEU A 48 13.13 -6.62 6.58
N ASN A 49 13.28 -7.12 7.81
CA ASN A 49 12.96 -8.48 8.20
C ASN A 49 11.47 -8.71 8.55
N ALA A 50 10.64 -7.67 8.53
CA ALA A 50 9.21 -7.80 8.79
C ALA A 50 8.57 -8.71 7.72
N LYS A 51 7.90 -9.79 8.13
CA LYS A 51 7.17 -10.68 7.23
C LYS A 51 5.74 -10.21 6.98
N ASN A 52 5.15 -9.57 7.99
CA ASN A 52 3.78 -9.07 7.96
C ASN A 52 3.71 -7.68 7.34
N ILE A 53 2.65 -7.43 6.60
CA ILE A 53 2.27 -6.10 6.12
C ILE A 53 1.01 -5.67 6.86
N ARG A 54 0.91 -4.38 7.14
CA ARG A 54 -0.30 -3.77 7.69
C ARG A 54 -1.27 -3.49 6.54
N THR A 55 -2.55 -3.33 6.87
CA THR A 55 -3.59 -3.08 5.87
C THR A 55 -3.36 -1.77 5.13
N ASP A 56 -2.97 -0.71 5.84
CA ASP A 56 -2.61 0.59 5.23
C ASP A 56 -1.44 0.45 4.24
N GLU A 57 -0.42 -0.34 4.55
CA GLU A 57 0.71 -0.62 3.66
C GLU A 57 0.27 -1.36 2.38
N ALA A 58 -0.61 -2.35 2.53
CA ALA A 58 -1.22 -3.04 1.39
C ALA A 58 -2.06 -2.09 0.53
N ILE A 59 -2.82 -1.19 1.15
CA ILE A 59 -3.62 -0.16 0.46
C ILE A 59 -2.71 0.80 -0.32
N ILE A 60 -1.61 1.27 0.27
CA ILE A 60 -0.63 2.12 -0.43
C ILE A 60 -0.07 1.38 -1.65
N PHE A 61 0.26 0.09 -1.52
CA PHE A 61 0.77 -0.70 -2.63
C PHE A 61 -0.25 -0.82 -3.76
N ILE A 62 -1.51 -1.15 -3.44
CA ILE A 62 -2.61 -1.25 -4.41
C ILE A 62 -2.87 0.09 -5.08
N GLU A 63 -2.84 1.21 -4.34
CA GLU A 63 -3.06 2.54 -4.91
C GLU A 63 -2.00 2.90 -5.95
N ARG A 64 -0.74 2.52 -5.71
CA ARG A 64 0.38 2.84 -6.59
C ARG A 64 0.49 1.93 -7.81
N ASN A 65 0.09 0.67 -7.67
CA ASN A 65 0.32 -0.38 -8.68
C ASN A 65 -0.95 -0.93 -9.32
N GLY A 66 -2.12 -0.47 -8.86
CA GLY A 66 -3.43 -0.97 -9.28
C GLY A 66 -3.86 -2.23 -8.54
N THR A 67 -5.09 -2.66 -8.80
CA THR A 67 -5.65 -3.94 -8.32
C THR A 67 -4.91 -5.11 -8.99
N PRO A 68 -4.64 -6.22 -8.29
CA PRO A 68 -3.97 -7.36 -8.90
C PRO A 68 -4.83 -8.02 -9.98
N ASP A 69 -4.17 -8.53 -11.02
CA ASP A 69 -4.82 -9.13 -12.18
C ASP A 69 -5.69 -10.33 -11.79
N GLY A 70 -6.92 -10.36 -12.31
CA GLY A 70 -7.88 -11.42 -12.00
C GLY A 70 -8.62 -11.24 -10.66
N TYR A 71 -8.41 -10.13 -9.96
CA TYR A 71 -9.07 -9.82 -8.69
C TYR A 71 -9.96 -8.57 -8.74
N LEU A 72 -10.99 -8.56 -7.89
CA LEU A 72 -11.77 -7.39 -7.51
C LEU A 72 -11.56 -7.14 -6.02
N LEU A 73 -11.35 -5.90 -5.62
CA LEU A 73 -11.28 -5.54 -4.20
C LEU A 73 -12.63 -5.82 -3.52
N SER A 74 -12.58 -6.38 -2.31
CA SER A 74 -13.74 -6.43 -1.43
C SER A 74 -14.25 -5.01 -1.12
N GLU A 75 -15.52 -4.88 -0.76
CA GLU A 75 -16.12 -3.59 -0.39
C GLU A 75 -15.34 -2.91 0.74
N GLU A 76 -14.88 -3.69 1.72
CA GLU A 76 -14.07 -3.18 2.83
C GLU A 76 -12.71 -2.62 2.38
N LEU A 77 -12.03 -3.27 1.43
CA LEU A 77 -10.80 -2.75 0.85
C LEU A 77 -11.05 -1.51 -0.01
N LYS A 78 -12.16 -1.45 -0.76
CA LYS A 78 -12.55 -0.27 -1.54
C LYS A 78 -12.77 0.94 -0.63
N ILE A 79 -13.46 0.76 0.49
CA ILE A 79 -13.67 1.82 1.49
C ILE A 79 -12.32 2.32 2.00
N LYS A 80 -11.44 1.42 2.46
CA LYS A 80 -10.10 1.81 2.96
C LYS A 80 -9.23 2.51 1.92
N LEU A 81 -9.33 2.10 0.65
CA LEU A 81 -8.62 2.75 -0.45
C LEU A 81 -9.12 4.18 -0.67
N ASN A 82 -10.44 4.39 -0.62
CA ASN A 82 -11.03 5.72 -0.72
C ASN A 82 -10.68 6.59 0.49
N ASP A 83 -10.75 6.06 1.72
CA ASP A 83 -10.33 6.77 2.93
C ASP A 83 -8.88 7.24 2.82
N TYR A 84 -7.99 6.37 2.35
CA TYR A 84 -6.59 6.73 2.11
C TYR A 84 -6.45 7.89 1.10
N ARG A 85 -7.17 7.83 -0.03
CA ARG A 85 -7.16 8.89 -1.05
C ARG A 85 -7.65 10.22 -0.49
N GLU A 86 -8.72 10.21 0.30
CA GLU A 86 -9.27 11.41 0.93
C GLU A 86 -8.27 12.02 1.93
N GLU A 87 -7.63 11.21 2.77
CA GLU A 87 -6.63 11.68 3.73
C GLU A 87 -5.42 12.31 3.03
N VAL A 88 -4.94 11.69 1.95
CA VAL A 88 -3.86 12.25 1.11
C VAL A 88 -4.28 13.60 0.51
N GLN A 89 -5.51 13.73 0.02
CA GLN A 89 -6.03 14.98 -0.53
C GLN A 89 -6.16 16.07 0.55
N LYS A 90 -6.73 15.75 1.71
CA LYS A 90 -6.83 16.67 2.85
C LYS A 90 -5.46 17.19 3.27
N LYS A 91 -4.46 16.31 3.36
CA LYS A 91 -3.08 16.68 3.71
C LYS A 91 -2.46 17.60 2.66
N LYS A 92 -2.66 17.33 1.36
CA LYS A 92 -2.21 18.21 0.27
C LYS A 92 -2.85 19.60 0.35
N LEU A 93 -4.16 19.67 0.58
CA LEU A 93 -4.89 20.93 0.72
C LEU A 93 -4.42 21.73 1.94
N PHE A 94 -4.16 21.06 3.07
CA PHE A 94 -3.64 21.68 4.27
C PHE A 94 -2.24 22.31 4.05
N LEU A 95 -1.31 21.56 3.45
CA LEU A 95 0.03 22.06 3.12
C LEU A 95 -0.02 23.25 2.15
N LYS A 96 -0.92 23.21 1.15
CA LYS A 96 -1.11 24.34 0.22
C LYS A 96 -1.60 25.60 0.96
N LYS A 97 -2.48 25.47 1.94
CA LYS A 97 -2.95 26.60 2.76
C LYS A 97 -1.83 27.23 3.58
N ILE A 98 -0.97 26.42 4.21
CA ILE A 98 0.17 26.93 5.00
C ILE A 98 1.14 27.72 4.12
N ASN A 99 1.48 27.17 2.95
CA ASN A 99 2.45 27.79 2.04
C ASN A 99 1.93 29.08 1.36
N HIS A 100 0.62 29.30 1.32
CA HIS A 100 0.02 30.55 0.82
C HIS A 100 -0.12 31.63 1.91
N VAL A 101 0.16 31.30 3.17
CA VAL A 101 0.06 32.22 4.32
C VAL A 101 1.46 32.60 4.85
N SER A 102 2.52 32.09 4.22
CA SER A 102 3.93 32.50 4.47
C SER A 102 4.42 33.40 3.34
#